data_AF-A0A9J7IU05-F1
#
_entry.id   AF-A0A9J7IU05-F1
#
_cell.length_a   1.000
_cell.length_b   1.000
_cell.length_c   1.000
_cell.angle_alpha   90.00
_cell.angle_beta   90.00
_cell.angle_gamma   90.00
#
_symmetry.space_group_name_H-M   'P 1'
#
loop_
_entity.id
_entity.type
_entity.pdbx_description
1 polymer ?
#
loop_
_entity_poly.entity_id
_entity_poly.type
_entity_poly.pdbx_seq_one_letter_code
_entity_poly.pdbx_strand_id
1 'polypeptide(L)'
;MPKWDRITKQTKPQEKRLQQENKYVQALIEQSQAWLKNWPDTVEGCVAKAEQKKKKQRSKEIALVKEFSNRKIVKNNEEVIQQARQQIFEESCYGRKLISALHESKDQEEREAQINFKKEIKEKETEQEQKITKAVKFCTFDLDKDEETMKEQQKCIDVETSKANKEMFEKQKEEETKAKEKQKQEDLGNAKLMKRLLELEKEAETKMKLLEKQALDQCAAEYKKTKDELAKWEAEYLAKIEVCRKEQEQLKFQIKQVHDRIFKEYQDTSKMKNNFNATKQFQLEKKKIFDDFIEKHIKKGEDRADKRERKNIEKIKQHRKNNKTVAEINKSMAEAVNHRQDINKCYCDRQCYITKSEKPRIMKKAARDTIEPEVRAAKPLPYFGPQRKLLVDLRRREKEPSPWSGTNSLHVLFFKNAEKTLSDCKNKIPARKVIDEYKKYNGLNRTTPNYN
;
A
#
# COMPACT_ATOMS: atom_id res chain seq x y z
N MET A 1 -29.98 -113.01 34.37
CA MET A 1 -29.30 -111.75 34.01
C MET A 1 -30.26 -110.88 33.19
N PRO A 2 -30.90 -109.87 33.80
CA PRO A 2 -31.99 -109.14 33.16
C PRO A 2 -31.50 -108.04 32.20
N LYS A 3 -32.26 -107.83 31.13
CA LYS A 3 -32.10 -106.86 30.03
C LYS A 3 -32.01 -105.37 30.43
N TRP A 4 -32.00 -105.04 31.73
CA TRP A 4 -32.06 -103.65 32.23
C TRP A 4 -30.71 -102.91 32.22
N ASP A 5 -29.58 -103.63 32.32
CA ASP A 5 -28.25 -103.01 32.36
C ASP A 5 -27.71 -102.55 30.98
N ARG A 6 -28.45 -102.79 29.89
CA ARG A 6 -28.08 -102.30 28.54
C ARG A 6 -28.69 -100.95 28.19
N ILE A 7 -29.75 -100.50 28.86
CA ILE A 7 -30.46 -99.25 28.51
C ILE A 7 -29.80 -98.03 29.17
N THR A 8 -29.13 -98.20 30.31
CA THR A 8 -28.51 -97.11 31.07
C THR A 8 -27.13 -96.67 30.58
N LYS A 9 -26.52 -97.38 29.61
CA LYS A 9 -25.18 -97.05 29.06
C LYS A 9 -25.20 -96.17 27.80
N GLN A 10 -26.36 -95.83 27.24
CA GLN A 10 -26.46 -95.01 26.01
C GLN A 10 -26.84 -93.54 26.23
N THR A 11 -27.13 -93.11 27.46
CA THR A 11 -27.40 -91.70 27.78
C THR A 11 -26.16 -91.03 28.37
N LYS A 12 -25.09 -90.90 27.58
CA LYS A 12 -24.03 -89.91 27.86
C LYS A 12 -24.53 -88.52 27.48
N PRO A 13 -24.18 -87.47 28.24
CA PRO A 13 -24.94 -86.22 28.29
C PRO A 13 -24.82 -85.45 26.98
N GLN A 14 -25.96 -85.26 26.29
CA GLN A 14 -26.07 -84.38 25.12
C GLN A 14 -25.59 -82.95 25.41
N GLU A 15 -25.59 -82.52 26.68
CA GLU A 15 -25.10 -81.21 27.12
C GLU A 15 -23.63 -80.94 26.76
N LYS A 16 -22.73 -81.94 26.82
CA LYS A 16 -21.31 -81.71 26.48
C LYS A 16 -21.08 -81.47 24.98
N ARG A 17 -21.89 -82.09 24.11
CA ARG A 17 -21.86 -81.84 22.66
C ARG A 17 -22.45 -80.47 22.33
N LEU A 18 -23.60 -80.13 22.91
CA LEU A 18 -24.23 -78.81 22.74
C LEU A 18 -23.32 -77.67 23.21
N GLN A 19 -22.57 -77.85 24.30
CA GLN A 19 -21.59 -76.87 24.76
C GLN A 19 -20.37 -76.74 23.83
N GLN A 20 -19.92 -77.83 23.20
CA GLN A 20 -18.85 -77.78 22.20
C GLN A 20 -19.31 -77.13 20.89
N GLU A 21 -20.52 -77.43 20.44
CA GLU A 21 -21.14 -76.82 19.26
C GLU A 21 -21.37 -75.32 19.48
N ASN A 22 -21.88 -74.92 20.65
CA ASN A 22 -22.05 -73.51 21.00
C ASN A 22 -20.70 -72.77 21.03
N LYS A 23 -19.66 -73.35 21.62
CA LYS A 23 -18.30 -72.74 21.61
C LYS A 23 -17.75 -72.60 20.20
N TYR A 24 -17.98 -73.59 19.34
CA TYR A 24 -17.56 -73.55 17.95
C TYR A 24 -18.30 -72.46 17.15
N VAL A 25 -19.62 -72.37 17.31
CA VAL A 25 -20.44 -71.32 16.69
C VAL A 25 -20.03 -69.93 17.20
N GLN A 26 -19.74 -69.80 18.49
CA GLN A 26 -19.32 -68.54 19.10
C GLN A 26 -17.94 -68.10 18.59
N ALA A 27 -17.00 -69.04 18.44
CA ALA A 27 -15.71 -68.78 17.81
C ALA A 27 -15.85 -68.33 16.33
N LEU A 28 -16.76 -68.93 15.56
CA LEU A 28 -17.05 -68.50 14.18
C LEU A 28 -17.70 -67.11 14.13
N ILE A 29 -18.58 -66.79 15.09
CA ILE A 29 -19.16 -65.45 15.22
C ILE A 29 -18.07 -64.43 15.50
N GLU A 30 -17.19 -64.68 16.47
CA GLU A 30 -16.06 -63.80 16.79
C GLU A 30 -15.13 -63.59 15.59
N GLN A 31 -14.83 -64.66 14.85
CA GLN A 31 -14.01 -64.61 13.64
C GLN A 31 -14.70 -63.79 12.53
N SER A 32 -16.00 -63.96 12.32
CA SER A 32 -16.77 -63.19 11.34
C SER A 32 -16.88 -61.71 11.72
N GLN A 33 -17.06 -61.40 13.01
CA GLN A 33 -17.09 -60.03 13.51
C GLN A 33 -15.73 -59.36 13.38
N ALA A 34 -14.63 -60.06 13.67
CA ALA A 34 -13.28 -59.53 13.46
C ALA A 34 -12.99 -59.23 11.98
N TRP A 35 -13.49 -60.08 11.07
CA TRP A 35 -13.40 -59.84 9.63
C TRP A 35 -14.24 -58.64 9.18
N LEU A 36 -15.46 -58.50 9.69
CA LEU A 36 -16.35 -57.38 9.36
C LEU A 36 -15.79 -56.03 9.84
N LYS A 37 -15.17 -55.97 11.02
CA LYS A 37 -14.52 -54.75 11.53
C LYS A 37 -13.37 -54.27 10.65
N ASN A 38 -12.61 -55.21 10.10
CA ASN A 38 -11.49 -54.91 9.20
C ASN A 38 -11.90 -54.86 7.72
N TRP A 39 -13.20 -55.03 7.43
CA TRP A 39 -13.68 -55.08 6.06
C TRP A 39 -13.63 -53.70 5.41
N PRO A 40 -13.15 -53.59 4.17
CA PRO A 40 -12.91 -52.32 3.49
C PRO A 40 -14.11 -51.38 3.34
N ASP A 41 -15.33 -51.89 3.42
CA ASP A 41 -16.60 -51.20 3.14
C ASP A 41 -17.47 -51.00 4.39
N THR A 42 -17.05 -51.47 5.56
CA THR A 42 -17.71 -51.12 6.83
C THR A 42 -17.27 -49.74 7.29
N VAL A 43 -18.05 -49.12 8.18
CA VAL A 43 -17.78 -47.78 8.72
C VAL A 43 -16.40 -47.75 9.38
N GLU A 44 -16.06 -48.78 10.18
CA GLU A 44 -14.77 -48.90 10.85
C GLU A 44 -13.61 -49.08 9.85
N GLY A 45 -13.77 -49.89 8.81
CA GLY A 45 -12.77 -50.05 7.75
C GLY A 45 -12.57 -48.80 6.90
N CYS A 46 -13.64 -48.05 6.62
CA CYS A 46 -13.57 -46.74 5.95
C CYS A 46 -12.81 -45.71 6.79
N VAL A 47 -13.06 -45.67 8.11
CA VAL A 47 -12.34 -44.80 9.05
C VAL A 47 -10.86 -45.18 9.10
N ALA A 48 -10.53 -46.47 9.24
CA ALA A 48 -9.15 -46.95 9.26
C ALA A 48 -8.38 -46.61 7.96
N LYS A 49 -9.03 -46.75 6.79
CA LYS A 49 -8.46 -46.33 5.50
C LYS A 49 -8.26 -44.82 5.41
N ALA A 50 -9.21 -44.02 5.91
CA ALA A 50 -9.10 -42.56 5.93
C ALA A 50 -7.95 -42.11 6.84
N GLU A 51 -7.79 -42.74 8.00
CA GLU A 51 -6.66 -42.49 8.92
C GLU A 51 -5.32 -42.87 8.30
N GLN A 52 -5.23 -44.02 7.62
CA GLN A 52 -4.02 -44.40 6.89
C GLN A 52 -3.68 -43.40 5.77
N LYS A 53 -4.67 -42.93 5.01
CA LYS A 53 -4.48 -41.87 3.99
C LYS A 53 -3.97 -40.57 4.63
N LYS A 54 -4.58 -40.14 5.74
CA LYS A 54 -4.13 -38.96 6.51
C LYS A 54 -2.70 -39.11 7.00
N LYS A 55 -2.32 -40.28 7.55
CA LYS A 55 -0.95 -40.56 7.99
C LYS A 55 0.06 -40.49 6.84
N LYS A 56 -0.27 -41.10 5.68
CA LYS A 56 0.57 -41.03 4.46
C LYS A 56 0.70 -39.61 3.91
N GLN A 57 -0.35 -38.81 3.99
CA GLN A 57 -0.32 -37.43 3.54
C GLN A 57 0.54 -36.57 4.47
N ARG A 58 0.35 -36.72 5.78
CA ARG A 58 1.17 -36.04 6.80
C ARG A 58 2.65 -36.39 6.69
N SER A 59 3.01 -37.64 6.39
CA SER A 59 4.41 -38.02 6.18
C SER A 59 5.01 -37.38 4.92
N LYS A 60 4.22 -37.24 3.85
CA LYS A 60 4.64 -36.54 2.62
C LYS A 60 4.82 -35.04 2.86
N GLU A 61 3.91 -34.41 3.61
CA GLU A 61 4.01 -32.99 3.99
C GLU A 61 5.25 -32.73 4.85
N ILE A 62 5.51 -33.58 5.85
CA ILE A 62 6.72 -33.48 6.68
C ILE A 62 7.99 -33.65 5.83
N ALA A 63 7.98 -34.57 4.85
CA ALA A 63 9.11 -34.76 3.93
C ALA A 63 9.32 -33.52 3.04
N LEU A 64 8.26 -32.95 2.48
CA LEU A 64 8.32 -31.71 1.68
C LEU A 64 8.83 -30.52 2.49
N VAL A 65 8.37 -30.36 3.74
CA VAL A 65 8.86 -29.30 4.63
C VAL A 65 10.34 -29.49 4.96
N LYS A 66 10.78 -30.73 5.20
CA LYS A 66 12.20 -31.05 5.42
C LYS A 66 13.05 -30.81 4.17
N GLU A 67 12.56 -31.17 2.98
CA GLU A 67 13.24 -30.86 1.73
C GLU A 67 13.33 -29.35 1.51
N PHE A 68 12.27 -28.61 1.81
CA PHE A 68 12.25 -27.15 1.71
C PHE A 68 13.18 -26.48 2.73
N SER A 69 13.26 -26.98 3.96
CA SER A 69 14.21 -26.48 4.97
C SER A 69 15.66 -26.83 4.66
N ASN A 70 15.90 -27.95 3.99
CA ASN A 70 17.24 -28.42 3.60
C ASN A 70 17.73 -27.83 2.28
N ARG A 71 16.84 -27.22 1.47
CA ARG A 71 17.26 -26.32 0.39
C ARG A 71 17.95 -25.13 1.04
N LYS A 72 19.29 -25.09 0.94
CA LYS A 72 20.10 -23.93 1.33
C LYS A 72 19.40 -22.68 0.80
N ILE A 73 19.07 -21.75 1.70
CA ILE A 73 18.66 -20.39 1.34
C ILE A 73 19.73 -19.89 0.37
N VAL A 74 19.38 -19.79 -0.90
CA VAL A 74 20.31 -19.39 -1.95
C VAL A 74 20.73 -17.96 -1.63
N LYS A 75 22.01 -17.74 -1.31
CA LYS A 75 22.57 -16.43 -0.96
C LYS A 75 22.24 -15.34 -2.01
N ASN A 76 22.01 -15.72 -3.28
CA ASN A 76 21.59 -14.81 -4.34
C ASN A 76 20.28 -14.06 -4.04
N ASN A 77 19.37 -14.62 -3.25
CA ASN A 77 18.10 -13.94 -2.97
C ASN A 77 18.31 -12.70 -2.10
N GLU A 78 19.29 -12.69 -1.18
CA GLU A 78 19.53 -11.53 -0.33
C GLU A 78 20.12 -10.36 -1.11
N GLU A 79 21.06 -10.62 -2.02
CA GLU A 79 21.67 -9.58 -2.89
C GLU A 79 20.63 -8.98 -3.84
N VAL A 80 19.80 -9.81 -4.48
CA VAL A 80 18.72 -9.35 -5.35
C VAL A 80 17.69 -8.54 -4.57
N ILE A 81 17.34 -8.96 -3.36
CA ILE A 81 16.44 -8.21 -2.48
C ILE A 81 17.07 -6.88 -2.06
N GLN A 82 18.38 -6.83 -1.79
CA GLN A 82 19.08 -5.59 -1.47
C GLN A 82 19.13 -4.63 -2.67
N GLN A 83 19.41 -5.13 -3.88
CA GLN A 83 19.39 -4.33 -5.10
C GLN A 83 17.99 -3.75 -5.38
N ALA A 84 16.95 -4.56 -5.28
CA ALA A 84 15.57 -4.09 -5.45
C ALA A 84 15.20 -3.04 -4.41
N ARG A 85 15.60 -3.22 -3.14
CA ARG A 85 15.39 -2.22 -2.07
C ARG A 85 16.11 -0.91 -2.37
N GLN A 86 17.32 -0.98 -2.92
CA GLN A 86 18.09 0.19 -3.28
C GLN A 86 17.46 0.94 -4.46
N GLN A 87 17.04 0.24 -5.52
CA GLN A 87 16.32 0.84 -6.65
C GLN A 87 15.01 1.53 -6.21
N ILE A 88 14.21 0.88 -5.36
CA ILE A 88 12.98 1.47 -4.80
C ILE A 88 13.29 2.77 -4.04
N PHE A 89 14.40 2.81 -3.29
CA PHE A 89 14.82 4.02 -2.60
C PHE A 89 15.24 5.11 -3.60
N GLU A 90 16.11 4.78 -4.55
CA GLU A 90 16.63 5.71 -5.56
C GLU A 90 15.50 6.32 -6.41
N GLU A 91 14.45 5.55 -6.72
CA GLU A 91 13.26 6.01 -7.45
C GLU A 91 12.24 6.73 -6.57
N SER A 92 12.34 6.65 -5.24
CA SER A 92 11.39 7.31 -4.34
C SER A 92 11.53 8.84 -4.40
N CYS A 93 10.45 9.57 -4.12
CA CYS A 93 10.44 11.04 -4.15
C CYS A 93 11.52 11.65 -3.24
N TYR A 94 11.65 11.15 -2.01
CA TYR A 94 12.63 11.64 -1.04
C TYR A 94 14.03 11.06 -1.26
N GLY A 95 14.15 9.82 -1.77
CA GLY A 95 15.44 9.26 -2.16
C GLY A 95 16.08 10.03 -3.32
N ARG A 96 15.30 10.39 -4.35
CA ARG A 96 15.77 11.29 -5.42
C ARG A 96 16.26 12.63 -4.87
N LYS A 97 15.50 13.27 -3.97
CA LYS A 97 15.92 14.52 -3.32
C LYS A 97 17.22 14.37 -2.53
N LEU A 98 17.42 13.24 -1.83
CA LEU A 98 18.66 12.95 -1.10
C LEU A 98 19.85 12.74 -2.04
N ILE A 99 19.66 12.04 -3.15
CA ILE A 99 20.70 11.83 -4.17
C ILE A 99 21.04 13.15 -4.85
N SER A 100 20.05 13.98 -5.17
CA SER A 100 20.29 15.33 -5.70
C SER A 100 21.09 16.20 -4.72
N ALA A 101 20.77 16.14 -3.42
CA ALA A 101 21.54 16.82 -2.39
C ALA A 101 22.99 16.32 -2.27
N LEU A 102 23.22 15.02 -2.49
CA LEU A 102 24.56 14.44 -2.56
C LEU A 102 25.34 14.96 -3.76
N HIS A 103 24.71 15.00 -4.94
CA HIS A 103 25.32 15.55 -6.15
C HIS A 103 25.67 17.03 -5.96
N GLU A 104 24.75 17.82 -5.41
CA GLU A 104 25.01 19.24 -5.11
C GLU A 104 26.20 19.42 -4.15
N SER A 105 26.31 18.55 -3.13
CA SER A 105 27.46 18.57 -2.22
C SER A 105 28.78 18.24 -2.93
N LYS A 106 28.77 17.31 -3.90
CA LYS A 106 29.97 16.94 -4.67
C LYS A 106 30.36 18.04 -5.65
N ASP A 107 29.39 18.63 -6.34
CA ASP A 107 29.62 19.75 -7.25
C ASP A 107 30.23 20.95 -6.51
N GLN A 108 29.80 21.21 -5.27
CA GLN A 108 30.39 22.24 -4.43
C GLN A 108 31.85 21.92 -4.05
N GLU A 109 32.14 20.67 -3.70
CA GLU A 109 33.50 20.22 -3.41
C GLU A 109 34.42 20.35 -4.64
N GLU A 110 33.94 19.97 -5.82
CA GLU A 110 34.69 20.13 -7.07
C GLU A 110 34.95 21.62 -7.39
N ARG A 111 33.97 22.48 -7.17
CA ARG A 111 34.15 23.94 -7.35
C ARG A 111 35.17 24.51 -6.36
N GLU A 112 35.14 24.10 -5.10
CA GLU A 112 36.14 24.51 -4.11
C GLU A 112 37.54 24.05 -4.51
N ALA A 113 37.68 22.80 -4.98
CA ALA A 113 38.94 22.28 -5.48
C ALA A 113 39.45 23.07 -6.71
N GLN A 114 38.57 23.41 -7.66
CA GLN A 114 38.93 24.24 -8.81
C GLN A 114 39.33 25.66 -8.41
N ILE A 115 38.67 26.25 -7.42
CA ILE A 115 39.03 27.58 -6.89
C ILE A 115 40.41 27.53 -6.25
N ASN A 116 40.69 26.51 -5.44
CA ASN A 116 41.99 26.34 -4.80
C ASN A 116 43.09 26.13 -5.84
N PHE A 117 42.84 25.28 -6.84
CA PHE A 117 43.78 25.05 -7.95
C PHE A 117 44.09 26.33 -8.75
N LYS A 118 43.07 27.16 -9.03
CA LYS A 118 43.27 28.45 -9.69
C LYS A 118 44.08 29.43 -8.85
N LYS A 119 43.92 29.42 -7.53
CA LYS A 119 44.75 30.25 -6.63
C LYS A 119 46.21 29.80 -6.66
N GLU A 120 46.45 28.49 -6.58
CA GLU A 120 47.82 27.93 -6.67
C GLU A 120 48.52 28.28 -7.99
N ILE A 121 47.80 28.26 -9.12
CA ILE A 121 48.36 28.67 -10.41
C ILE A 121 48.77 30.15 -10.38
N LYS A 122 47.88 31.03 -9.89
CA LYS A 122 48.17 32.46 -9.81
C LYS A 122 49.36 32.77 -8.90
N GLU A 123 49.47 32.08 -7.76
CA GLU A 123 50.63 32.22 -6.87
C GLU A 123 51.92 31.82 -7.59
N LYS A 124 51.93 30.68 -8.30
CA LYS A 124 53.10 30.24 -9.09
C LYS A 124 53.46 31.20 -10.22
N GLU A 125 52.47 31.79 -10.90
CA GLU A 125 52.68 32.80 -11.94
C GLU A 125 53.34 34.06 -11.34
N THR A 126 52.83 34.57 -10.21
CA THR A 126 53.42 35.74 -9.54
C THR A 126 54.85 35.48 -9.06
N GLU A 127 55.17 34.27 -8.60
CA GLU A 127 56.54 33.89 -8.23
C GLU A 127 57.48 33.83 -9.42
N GLN A 128 57.01 33.45 -10.61
CA GLN A 128 57.80 33.42 -11.84
C GLN A 128 58.04 34.83 -12.42
N GLU A 129 57.03 35.70 -12.40
CA GLU A 129 57.17 37.09 -12.85
C GLU A 129 58.18 37.88 -12.00
N GLN A 130 58.22 37.63 -10.68
CA GLN A 130 59.24 38.21 -9.78
C GLN A 130 60.66 37.69 -10.05
N LYS A 131 60.81 36.49 -10.64
CA LYS A 131 62.12 35.94 -11.03
C LYS A 131 62.62 36.53 -12.35
N ILE A 132 61.73 36.75 -13.32
CA ILE A 132 62.06 37.29 -14.65
C ILE A 132 62.47 38.77 -14.57
N THR A 133 61.79 39.56 -13.73
CA THR A 133 62.08 41.01 -13.56
C THR A 133 63.46 41.30 -12.94
N LYS A 134 64.13 40.32 -12.32
CA LYS A 134 65.49 40.47 -11.77
C LYS A 134 66.62 40.22 -12.78
N ALA A 135 66.33 39.66 -13.96
CA ALA A 135 67.36 39.12 -14.87
C ALA A 135 67.74 40.03 -16.06
N VAL A 136 67.13 41.20 -16.23
CA VAL A 136 67.38 42.07 -17.39
C VAL A 136 67.92 43.43 -16.96
N LYS A 137 69.24 43.57 -16.88
CA LYS A 137 69.99 44.84 -16.93
C LYS A 137 71.49 44.59 -17.14
N PHE A 138 71.97 44.77 -18.38
CA PHE A 138 73.14 45.58 -18.80
C PHE A 138 73.74 45.11 -20.14
N CYS A 139 73.86 46.03 -21.11
CA CYS A 139 75.07 46.35 -21.88
C CYS A 139 74.72 47.30 -23.04
N THR A 140 75.24 48.53 -23.00
CA THR A 140 75.39 49.41 -24.17
C THR A 140 76.84 49.89 -24.21
N PHE A 141 77.41 49.83 -25.41
CA PHE A 141 78.81 49.96 -25.76
C PHE A 141 79.09 51.39 -26.27
N ASP A 142 80.22 51.99 -25.89
CA ASP A 142 80.69 53.28 -26.42
C ASP A 142 81.79 53.08 -27.48
N LEU A 143 81.76 53.90 -28.52
CA LEU A 143 82.68 53.95 -29.65
C LEU A 143 83.55 55.21 -29.58
N ASP A 144 84.82 55.15 -29.98
CA ASP A 144 85.50 56.31 -30.59
C ASP A 144 86.78 55.94 -31.39
N LYS A 145 86.80 56.45 -32.64
CA LYS A 145 87.89 57.02 -33.47
C LYS A 145 89.10 56.17 -33.92
N ASP A 146 89.18 55.95 -35.25
CA ASP A 146 90.28 56.41 -36.12
C ASP A 146 89.99 56.02 -37.61
N GLU A 147 89.81 57.01 -38.48
CA GLU A 147 88.88 56.89 -39.63
C GLU A 147 89.49 56.66 -41.03
N GLU A 148 90.81 56.54 -41.20
CA GLU A 148 91.40 56.53 -42.56
C GLU A 148 92.34 55.35 -42.88
N THR A 149 93.09 54.77 -41.93
CA THR A 149 93.79 53.47 -42.14
C THR A 149 92.86 52.27 -41.95
N MET A 150 91.74 52.46 -41.23
CA MET A 150 90.71 51.44 -41.03
C MET A 150 89.90 51.16 -42.30
N LYS A 151 89.70 52.10 -43.24
CA LYS A 151 88.78 51.88 -44.38
C LYS A 151 89.22 50.80 -45.38
N GLU A 152 90.52 50.57 -45.58
CA GLU A 152 91.02 49.52 -46.48
C GLU A 152 91.10 48.15 -45.79
N GLN A 153 91.48 48.10 -44.50
CA GLN A 153 91.39 46.89 -43.70
C GLN A 153 89.93 46.49 -43.45
N GLN A 154 89.05 47.46 -43.20
CA GLN A 154 87.61 47.29 -43.08
C GLN A 154 87.02 46.77 -44.39
N LYS A 155 87.43 47.24 -45.58
CA LYS A 155 86.97 46.64 -46.85
C LYS A 155 87.38 45.17 -47.01
N CYS A 156 88.61 44.80 -46.62
CA CYS A 156 89.04 43.39 -46.66
C CYS A 156 88.28 42.54 -45.62
N ILE A 157 88.10 43.05 -44.40
CA ILE A 157 87.31 42.42 -43.34
C ILE A 157 85.82 42.34 -43.73
N ASP A 158 85.28 43.34 -44.40
CA ASP A 158 83.89 43.39 -44.88
C ASP A 158 83.67 42.37 -46.01
N VAL A 159 84.67 42.15 -46.87
CA VAL A 159 84.62 41.09 -47.90
C VAL A 159 84.75 39.70 -47.28
N GLU A 160 85.64 39.51 -46.30
CA GLU A 160 85.79 38.24 -45.59
C GLU A 160 84.58 37.90 -44.73
N THR A 161 84.05 38.88 -43.98
CA THR A 161 82.79 38.74 -43.22
C THR A 161 81.60 38.56 -44.14
N SER A 162 81.56 39.19 -45.32
CA SER A 162 80.51 38.94 -46.33
C SER A 162 80.56 37.50 -46.86
N LYS A 163 81.75 36.96 -47.12
CA LYS A 163 81.91 35.55 -47.51
C LYS A 163 81.50 34.59 -46.38
N ALA A 164 81.95 34.84 -45.15
CA ALA A 164 81.57 34.05 -43.98
C ALA A 164 80.05 34.12 -43.72
N ASN A 165 79.43 35.30 -43.87
CA ASN A 165 77.99 35.48 -43.73
C ASN A 165 77.20 34.76 -44.83
N LYS A 166 77.70 34.76 -46.08
CA LYS A 166 77.11 33.96 -47.16
C LYS A 166 77.17 32.47 -46.87
N GLU A 167 78.32 31.94 -46.45
CA GLU A 167 78.45 30.52 -46.09
C GLU A 167 77.57 30.14 -44.89
N MET A 168 77.49 31.00 -43.87
CA MET A 168 76.60 30.79 -42.72
C MET A 168 75.12 30.78 -43.14
N PHE A 169 74.73 31.67 -44.05
CA PHE A 169 73.35 31.74 -44.55
C PHE A 169 73.00 30.54 -45.44
N GLU A 170 73.94 30.06 -46.25
CA GLU A 170 73.76 28.83 -47.04
C GLU A 170 73.66 27.59 -46.13
N LYS A 171 74.52 27.48 -45.10
CA LYS A 171 74.43 26.41 -44.10
C LYS A 171 73.10 26.44 -43.33
N GLN A 172 72.65 27.62 -42.91
CA GLN A 172 71.33 27.78 -42.25
C GLN A 172 70.19 27.36 -43.17
N LYS A 173 70.24 27.72 -44.46
CA LYS A 173 69.24 27.28 -45.44
C LYS A 173 69.25 25.76 -45.63
N GLU A 174 70.42 25.13 -45.69
CA GLU A 174 70.54 23.67 -45.78
C GLU A 174 70.05 22.95 -44.52
N GLU A 175 70.30 23.51 -43.34
CA GLU A 175 69.79 22.97 -42.08
C GLU A 175 68.26 23.11 -42.00
N GLU A 176 67.70 24.24 -42.43
CA GLU A 176 66.26 24.43 -42.52
C GLU A 176 65.59 23.47 -43.50
N THR A 177 66.19 23.20 -44.66
CA THR A 177 65.61 22.25 -45.62
C THR A 177 65.65 20.83 -45.09
N LYS A 178 66.75 20.41 -44.46
CA LYS A 178 66.86 19.11 -43.77
C LYS A 178 65.87 18.98 -42.61
N ALA A 179 65.67 20.03 -41.82
CA ALA A 179 64.68 20.04 -40.75
C ALA A 179 63.25 19.92 -41.30
N LYS A 180 62.91 20.65 -42.37
CA LYS A 180 61.61 20.57 -43.05
C LYS A 180 61.35 19.19 -43.66
N GLU A 181 62.38 18.53 -44.20
CA GLU A 181 62.25 17.15 -44.71
C GLU A 181 62.05 16.13 -43.60
N LYS A 182 62.79 16.22 -42.49
CA LYS A 182 62.58 15.37 -41.31
C LYS A 182 61.16 15.52 -40.76
N GLN A 183 60.69 16.76 -40.64
CA GLN A 183 59.34 17.03 -40.15
C GLN A 183 58.26 16.45 -41.07
N LYS A 184 58.43 16.56 -42.40
CA LYS A 184 57.53 15.89 -43.37
C LYS A 184 57.53 14.37 -43.22
N GLN A 185 58.68 13.74 -42.94
CA GLN A 185 58.75 12.30 -42.72
C GLN A 185 58.06 11.88 -41.43
N GLU A 186 58.24 12.64 -40.35
CA GLU A 186 57.54 12.42 -39.07
C GLU A 186 56.03 12.59 -39.22
N ASP A 187 55.57 13.64 -39.89
CA ASP A 187 54.15 13.88 -40.17
C ASP A 187 53.53 12.74 -40.97
N LEU A 188 54.26 12.21 -41.96
CA LEU A 188 53.82 11.09 -42.78
C LEU A 188 53.79 9.77 -41.99
N GLY A 189 54.72 9.58 -41.05
CA GLY A 189 54.71 8.49 -40.08
C GLY A 189 53.52 8.57 -39.13
N ASN A 190 53.27 9.74 -38.57
CA ASN A 190 52.14 10.02 -37.69
C ASN A 190 50.80 9.80 -38.39
N ALA A 191 50.66 10.23 -39.64
CA ALA A 191 49.45 10.01 -40.42
C ALA A 191 49.16 8.52 -40.67
N LYS A 192 50.20 7.71 -40.93
CA LYS A 192 50.08 6.25 -41.07
C LYS A 192 49.67 5.59 -39.75
N LEU A 193 50.25 6.02 -38.63
CA LEU A 193 49.89 5.53 -37.31
C LEU A 193 48.44 5.86 -36.96
N MET A 194 48.03 7.11 -37.18
CA MET A 194 46.66 7.57 -36.93
C MET A 194 45.65 6.78 -37.77
N LYS A 195 45.94 6.55 -39.06
CA LYS A 195 45.05 5.74 -39.91
C LYS A 195 44.86 4.33 -39.35
N ARG A 196 45.94 3.69 -38.88
CA ARG A 196 45.89 2.35 -38.28
C ARG A 196 45.08 2.32 -36.97
N LEU A 197 45.21 3.35 -36.14
CA LEU A 197 44.42 3.47 -34.91
C LEU A 197 42.93 3.62 -35.22
N LEU A 198 42.56 4.45 -36.19
CA LEU A 198 41.18 4.62 -36.64
C LEU A 198 40.57 3.33 -37.22
N GLU A 199 41.37 2.52 -37.94
CA GLU A 199 40.93 1.22 -38.43
C GLU A 199 40.66 0.25 -37.27
N LEU A 200 41.55 0.19 -36.28
CA LEU A 200 41.37 -0.65 -35.08
C LEU A 200 40.15 -0.22 -34.24
N GLU A 201 39.91 1.08 -34.09
CA GLU A 201 38.73 1.60 -33.40
C GLU A 201 37.43 1.18 -34.13
N LYS A 202 37.40 1.29 -35.46
CA LYS A 202 36.26 0.83 -36.26
C LYS A 202 36.03 -0.67 -36.14
N GLU A 203 37.10 -1.47 -36.14
CA GLU A 203 37.00 -2.92 -35.92
C GLU A 203 36.48 -3.26 -34.51
N ALA A 204 36.91 -2.52 -33.49
CA ALA A 204 36.41 -2.71 -32.13
C ALA A 204 34.93 -2.32 -32.01
N GLU A 205 34.54 -1.18 -32.60
CA GLU A 205 33.16 -0.68 -32.59
C GLU A 205 32.21 -1.66 -33.31
N THR A 206 32.62 -2.17 -34.47
CA THR A 206 31.82 -3.16 -35.22
C THR A 206 31.66 -4.48 -34.46
N LYS A 207 32.72 -4.95 -33.77
CA LYS A 207 32.64 -6.13 -32.89
C LYS A 207 31.70 -5.90 -31.71
N MET A 208 31.76 -4.74 -31.06
CA MET A 208 30.83 -4.42 -29.96
C MET A 208 29.38 -4.41 -30.43
N LYS A 209 29.07 -3.74 -31.55
CA LYS A 209 27.71 -3.71 -32.11
C LYS A 209 27.19 -5.11 -32.45
N LEU A 210 28.05 -6.01 -32.95
CA LEU A 210 27.68 -7.40 -33.23
C LEU A 210 27.33 -8.15 -31.93
N LEU A 211 28.15 -8.00 -30.88
CA LEU A 211 27.94 -8.64 -29.59
C LEU A 211 26.67 -8.11 -28.89
N GLU A 212 26.42 -6.81 -28.94
CA GLU A 212 25.20 -6.20 -28.43
C GLU A 212 23.96 -6.76 -29.13
N LYS A 213 23.99 -6.87 -30.46
CA LYS A 213 22.90 -7.46 -31.23
C LYS A 213 22.65 -8.92 -30.85
N GLN A 214 23.71 -9.72 -30.70
CA GLN A 214 23.58 -11.11 -30.25
C GLN A 214 23.01 -11.23 -28.85
N ALA A 215 23.42 -10.36 -27.92
CA ALA A 215 22.90 -10.34 -26.56
C ALA A 215 21.41 -9.96 -26.53
N LEU A 216 20.99 -8.99 -27.35
CA LEU A 216 19.58 -8.60 -27.49
C LEU A 216 18.74 -9.74 -28.08
N ASP A 217 19.23 -10.42 -29.11
CA ASP A 217 18.54 -11.57 -29.71
C ASP A 217 18.39 -12.73 -28.71
N GLN A 218 19.41 -12.99 -27.89
CA GLN A 218 19.35 -13.99 -26.81
C GLN A 218 18.33 -13.61 -25.73
N CYS A 219 18.35 -12.36 -25.27
CA CYS A 219 17.38 -11.86 -24.29
C CYS A 219 15.94 -11.95 -24.82
N ALA A 220 15.71 -11.60 -26.10
CA ALA A 220 14.39 -11.72 -26.71
C ALA A 220 13.91 -13.18 -26.80
N ALA A 221 14.81 -14.11 -27.13
CA ALA A 221 14.50 -15.53 -27.17
C ALA A 221 14.17 -16.11 -25.79
N GLU A 222 14.92 -15.73 -24.75
CA GLU A 222 14.66 -16.14 -23.36
C GLU A 222 13.34 -15.55 -22.83
N TYR A 223 13.07 -14.27 -23.13
CA TYR A 223 11.80 -13.65 -22.78
C TYR A 223 10.61 -14.36 -23.43
N LYS A 224 10.75 -14.79 -24.69
CA LYS A 224 9.70 -15.58 -25.36
C LYS A 224 9.49 -16.94 -24.69
N LYS A 225 10.57 -17.66 -24.34
CA LYS A 225 10.49 -18.94 -23.64
C LYS A 225 9.81 -18.83 -22.27
N THR A 226 10.22 -17.86 -21.46
CA THR A 226 9.63 -17.62 -20.14
C THR A 226 8.16 -17.24 -20.23
N LYS A 227 7.77 -16.45 -21.23
CA LYS A 227 6.36 -16.13 -21.49
C LYS A 227 5.54 -17.37 -21.86
N ASP A 228 6.07 -18.25 -22.71
CA ASP A 228 5.39 -19.49 -23.11
C ASP A 228 5.27 -20.48 -21.94
N GLU A 229 6.29 -20.57 -21.08
CA GLU A 229 6.26 -21.38 -19.85
C GLU A 229 5.24 -20.86 -18.84
N LEU A 230 5.16 -19.53 -18.67
CA LEU A 230 4.20 -18.90 -17.78
C LEU A 230 2.76 -19.13 -18.27
N ALA A 231 2.52 -19.02 -19.58
CA ALA A 231 1.22 -19.34 -20.17
C ALA A 231 0.80 -20.81 -19.96
N LYS A 232 1.75 -21.76 -20.04
CA LYS A 232 1.49 -23.18 -19.72
C LYS A 232 1.14 -23.36 -18.25
N TRP A 233 1.89 -22.71 -17.36
CA TRP A 233 1.65 -22.78 -15.93
C TRP A 233 0.29 -22.20 -15.53
N GLU A 234 -0.09 -21.07 -16.12
CA GLU A 234 -1.42 -20.46 -15.95
C GLU A 234 -2.54 -21.40 -16.45
N ALA A 235 -2.37 -22.01 -17.62
CA ALA A 235 -3.34 -22.96 -18.16
C ALA A 235 -3.51 -24.19 -17.25
N GLU A 236 -2.41 -24.76 -16.75
CA GLU A 236 -2.46 -25.88 -15.79
C GLU A 236 -3.10 -25.48 -14.46
N TYR A 237 -2.80 -24.27 -13.96
CA TYR A 237 -3.36 -23.76 -12.72
C TYR A 237 -4.87 -23.55 -12.83
N LEU A 238 -5.33 -22.91 -13.92
CA LEU A 238 -6.76 -22.74 -14.20
C LEU A 238 -7.47 -24.08 -14.36
N ALA A 239 -6.87 -25.06 -15.04
CA ALA A 239 -7.43 -26.40 -15.16
C ALA A 239 -7.60 -27.08 -13.80
N LYS A 240 -6.64 -26.93 -12.87
CA LYS A 240 -6.76 -27.44 -11.50
C LYS A 240 -7.88 -26.76 -10.72
N ILE A 241 -8.04 -25.45 -10.86
CA ILE A 241 -9.16 -24.71 -10.25
C ILE A 241 -10.50 -25.24 -10.76
N GLU A 242 -10.63 -25.45 -12.08
CA GLU A 242 -11.84 -25.98 -12.71
C GLU A 242 -12.22 -27.36 -12.15
N VAL A 243 -11.23 -28.24 -11.98
CA VAL A 243 -11.44 -29.57 -11.37
C VAL A 243 -11.92 -29.45 -9.93
N CYS A 244 -11.24 -28.64 -9.09
CA CYS A 244 -11.65 -28.43 -7.71
C CYS A 244 -13.07 -27.81 -7.61
N ARG A 245 -13.42 -26.90 -8.52
CA ARG A 245 -14.76 -26.33 -8.58
C ARG A 245 -15.81 -27.39 -8.88
N LYS A 246 -15.58 -28.26 -9.87
CA LYS A 246 -16.49 -29.37 -10.21
C LYS A 246 -16.66 -30.35 -9.06
N GLU A 247 -15.57 -30.69 -8.34
CA GLU A 247 -15.63 -31.53 -7.14
C GLU A 247 -16.46 -30.88 -6.02
N GLN A 248 -16.29 -29.57 -5.79
CA GLN A 248 -17.12 -28.84 -4.82
C GLN A 248 -18.60 -28.79 -5.22
N GLU A 249 -18.90 -28.58 -6.50
CA GLU A 249 -20.28 -28.60 -7.01
C GLU A 249 -20.92 -29.99 -6.84
N GLN A 250 -20.19 -31.07 -7.11
CA GLN A 250 -20.64 -32.44 -6.85
C GLN A 250 -20.89 -32.70 -5.36
N LEU A 251 -19.98 -32.28 -4.48
CA LEU A 251 -20.15 -32.40 -3.03
C LEU A 251 -21.39 -31.63 -2.55
N LYS A 252 -21.59 -30.39 -3.01
CA LYS A 252 -22.78 -29.60 -2.70
C LYS A 252 -24.06 -30.30 -3.15
N PHE A 253 -24.05 -30.90 -4.33
CA PHE A 253 -25.19 -31.67 -4.84
C PHE A 253 -25.47 -32.91 -3.99
N GLN A 254 -24.45 -33.68 -3.61
CA GLN A 254 -24.60 -34.84 -2.71
C GLN A 254 -25.12 -34.44 -1.33
N ILE A 255 -24.59 -33.36 -0.74
CA ILE A 255 -25.08 -32.83 0.54
C ILE A 255 -26.56 -32.46 0.44
N LYS A 256 -26.95 -31.78 -0.66
CA LYS A 256 -28.34 -31.40 -0.89
C LYS A 256 -29.25 -32.63 -1.00
N GLN A 257 -28.84 -33.67 -1.73
CA GLN A 257 -29.61 -34.92 -1.81
C GLN A 257 -29.79 -35.58 -0.44
N VAL A 258 -28.75 -35.64 0.38
CA VAL A 258 -28.83 -36.21 1.73
C VAL A 258 -29.76 -35.37 2.60
N HIS A 259 -29.63 -34.05 2.55
CA HIS A 259 -30.51 -33.15 3.29
C HIS A 259 -31.98 -33.29 2.87
N ASP A 260 -32.26 -33.40 1.57
CA ASP A 260 -33.61 -33.60 1.05
C ASP A 260 -34.17 -34.98 1.46
N ARG A 261 -33.34 -36.04 1.53
CA ARG A 261 -33.75 -37.36 2.06
C ARG A 261 -34.07 -37.29 3.56
N ILE A 262 -33.17 -36.73 4.36
CA ILE A 262 -33.40 -36.55 5.80
C ILE A 262 -34.68 -35.73 6.02
N PHE A 263 -34.88 -34.66 5.26
CA PHE A 263 -36.08 -33.83 5.37
C PHE A 263 -37.37 -34.60 5.03
N LYS A 264 -37.36 -35.45 3.99
CA LYS A 264 -38.48 -36.34 3.66
C LYS A 264 -38.73 -37.39 4.75
N GLU A 265 -37.69 -38.07 5.23
CA GLU A 265 -37.76 -39.04 6.33
C GLU A 265 -38.27 -38.38 7.63
N TYR A 266 -37.91 -37.12 7.88
CA TYR A 266 -38.38 -36.36 9.04
C TYR A 266 -39.87 -35.98 8.93
N GLN A 267 -40.37 -35.71 7.72
CA GLN A 267 -41.79 -35.45 7.46
C GLN A 267 -42.68 -36.70 7.55
N ASP A 268 -42.15 -37.89 7.23
CA ASP A 268 -42.92 -39.15 7.23
C ASP A 268 -43.14 -39.74 8.64
N THR A 269 -42.62 -39.12 9.70
CA THR A 269 -42.93 -39.55 11.06
C THR A 269 -44.32 -39.04 11.50
N SER A 270 -45.23 -39.95 11.84
CA SER A 270 -46.59 -39.66 12.33
C SER A 270 -46.64 -38.61 13.47
N LYS A 271 -45.59 -38.55 14.30
CA LYS A 271 -45.43 -37.55 15.38
C LYS A 271 -45.23 -36.12 14.87
N MET A 272 -44.52 -35.90 13.76
CA MET A 272 -44.27 -34.56 13.22
C MET A 272 -45.47 -34.03 12.45
N LYS A 273 -46.20 -34.87 11.71
CA LYS A 273 -47.46 -34.48 11.03
C LYS A 273 -48.49 -33.94 12.04
N ASN A 274 -48.58 -34.57 13.21
CA ASN A 274 -49.43 -34.11 14.31
C ASN A 274 -48.94 -32.79 14.92
N ASN A 275 -47.62 -32.64 15.15
CA ASN A 275 -47.05 -31.39 15.66
C ASN A 275 -47.17 -30.24 14.65
N PHE A 276 -47.02 -30.49 13.35
CA PHE A 276 -47.20 -29.50 12.31
C PHE A 276 -48.66 -29.03 12.24
N ASN A 277 -49.61 -29.96 12.30
CA ASN A 277 -51.04 -29.63 12.35
C ASN A 277 -51.39 -28.82 13.60
N ALA A 278 -50.84 -29.16 14.77
CA ALA A 278 -51.01 -28.41 16.01
C ALA A 278 -50.40 -27.00 15.93
N THR A 279 -49.20 -26.87 15.34
CA THR A 279 -48.53 -25.57 15.17
C THR A 279 -49.27 -24.69 14.16
N LYS A 280 -49.81 -25.27 13.09
CA LYS A 280 -50.62 -24.57 12.08
C LYS A 280 -51.93 -24.05 12.69
N GLN A 281 -52.60 -24.87 13.51
CA GLN A 281 -53.78 -24.46 14.29
C GLN A 281 -53.46 -23.29 15.22
N PHE A 282 -52.37 -23.38 15.99
CA PHE A 282 -51.92 -22.32 16.88
C PHE A 282 -51.57 -21.01 16.14
N GLN A 283 -50.96 -21.11 14.95
CA GLN A 283 -50.69 -19.94 14.12
C GLN A 283 -51.96 -19.30 13.56
N LEU A 284 -52.97 -20.09 13.19
CA LEU A 284 -54.28 -19.59 12.77
C LEU A 284 -55.01 -18.87 13.91
N GLU A 285 -54.98 -19.43 15.12
CA GLU A 285 -55.54 -18.78 16.31
C GLU A 285 -54.82 -17.46 16.63
N LYS A 286 -53.49 -17.43 16.56
CA LYS A 286 -52.71 -16.19 16.75
C LYS A 286 -53.04 -15.13 15.70
N LYS A 287 -53.20 -15.52 14.44
CA LYS A 287 -53.63 -14.60 13.38
C LYS A 287 -55.02 -14.05 13.68
N LYS A 288 -55.97 -14.90 14.06
CA LYS A 288 -57.32 -14.48 14.43
C LYS A 288 -57.31 -13.49 15.60
N ILE A 289 -56.51 -13.72 16.64
CA ILE A 289 -56.36 -12.79 17.77
C ILE A 289 -55.81 -11.42 17.31
N PHE A 290 -54.86 -11.44 16.37
CA PHE A 290 -54.28 -10.22 15.82
C PHE A 290 -55.27 -9.47 14.92
N ASP A 291 -56.02 -10.18 14.10
CA ASP A 291 -57.05 -9.60 13.23
C ASP A 291 -58.19 -8.99 14.09
N ASP A 292 -58.65 -9.70 15.13
CA ASP A 292 -59.62 -9.19 16.12
C ASP A 292 -59.10 -7.94 16.85
N PHE A 293 -57.78 -7.87 17.10
CA PHE A 293 -57.14 -6.70 17.71
C PHE A 293 -57.15 -5.51 16.75
N ILE A 294 -56.80 -5.72 15.48
CA ILE A 294 -56.85 -4.68 14.44
C ILE A 294 -58.28 -4.17 14.29
N GLU A 295 -59.26 -5.07 14.15
CA GLU A 295 -60.67 -4.69 13.96
C GLU A 295 -61.21 -3.87 15.14
N LYS A 296 -60.89 -4.26 16.38
CA LYS A 296 -61.22 -3.45 17.58
C LYS A 296 -60.57 -2.07 17.56
N HIS A 297 -59.34 -1.95 17.05
CA HIS A 297 -58.64 -0.68 16.99
C HIS A 297 -59.15 0.22 15.87
N ILE A 298 -59.52 -0.34 14.71
CA ILE A 298 -60.20 0.37 13.62
C ILE A 298 -61.53 0.92 14.11
N LYS A 299 -62.36 0.08 14.74
CA LYS A 299 -63.67 0.49 15.29
C LYS A 299 -63.55 1.60 16.34
N LYS A 300 -62.56 1.51 17.23
CA LYS A 300 -62.24 2.61 18.17
C LYS A 300 -61.77 3.88 17.47
N GLY A 301 -61.12 3.76 16.31
CA GLY A 301 -60.72 4.88 15.46
C GLY A 301 -61.92 5.56 14.82
N GLU A 302 -62.84 4.79 14.24
CA GLU A 302 -64.10 5.24 13.66
C GLU A 302 -64.96 5.96 14.72
N ASP A 303 -65.16 5.37 15.89
CA ASP A 303 -65.90 5.99 17.00
C ASP A 303 -65.30 7.36 17.43
N ARG A 304 -63.97 7.51 17.35
CA ARG A 304 -63.30 8.78 17.65
C ARG A 304 -63.47 9.79 16.53
N ALA A 305 -63.45 9.35 15.28
CA ALA A 305 -63.71 10.20 14.11
C ALA A 305 -65.15 10.74 14.15
N ASP A 306 -66.13 9.87 14.37
CA ASP A 306 -67.55 10.24 14.52
C ASP A 306 -67.76 11.25 15.65
N LYS A 307 -67.12 11.04 16.81
CA LYS A 307 -67.19 11.99 17.93
C LYS A 307 -66.58 13.35 17.57
N ARG A 308 -65.49 13.39 16.81
CA ARG A 308 -64.86 14.64 16.36
C ARG A 308 -65.75 15.36 15.34
N GLU A 309 -66.34 14.63 14.42
CA GLU A 309 -67.25 15.17 13.41
C GLU A 309 -68.49 15.79 14.06
N ARG A 310 -69.13 15.08 15.00
CA ARG A 310 -70.25 15.61 15.79
C ARG A 310 -69.89 16.92 16.50
N LYS A 311 -68.73 16.98 17.17
CA LYS A 311 -68.24 18.21 17.83
C LYS A 311 -67.99 19.34 16.84
N ASN A 312 -67.45 19.06 15.65
CA ASN A 312 -67.22 20.07 14.63
C ASN A 312 -68.53 20.61 14.05
N ILE A 313 -69.51 19.74 13.78
CA ILE A 313 -70.85 20.16 13.36
C ILE A 313 -71.49 21.07 14.41
N GLU A 314 -71.36 20.73 15.69
CA GLU A 314 -71.88 21.52 16.80
C GLU A 314 -71.19 22.89 16.91
N LYS A 315 -69.86 22.94 16.78
CA LYS A 315 -69.10 24.20 16.71
C LYS A 315 -69.54 25.08 15.53
N ILE A 316 -69.72 24.49 14.33
CA ILE A 316 -70.19 25.23 13.15
C ILE A 316 -71.60 25.79 13.39
N LYS A 317 -72.50 25.00 13.99
CA LYS A 317 -73.84 25.48 14.37
C LYS A 317 -73.76 26.64 15.35
N GLN A 318 -72.89 26.57 16.35
CA GLN A 318 -72.71 27.64 17.33
C GLN A 318 -72.09 28.90 16.71
N HIS A 319 -71.10 28.75 15.83
CA HIS A 319 -70.54 29.86 15.07
C HIS A 319 -71.59 30.53 14.16
N ARG A 320 -72.45 29.75 13.50
CA ARG A 320 -73.57 30.30 12.71
C ARG A 320 -74.56 31.07 13.57
N LYS A 321 -74.88 30.58 14.78
CA LYS A 321 -75.72 31.30 15.75
C LYS A 321 -75.07 32.63 16.14
N ASN A 322 -73.80 32.61 16.55
CA ASN A 322 -73.06 33.82 16.95
C ASN A 322 -72.98 34.84 15.81
N ASN A 323 -72.71 34.39 14.58
CA ASN A 323 -72.67 35.28 13.41
C ASN A 323 -74.02 35.90 13.08
N LYS A 324 -75.13 35.18 13.28
CA LYS A 324 -76.48 35.78 13.15
C LYS A 324 -76.69 36.88 14.19
N THR A 325 -76.28 36.65 15.44
CA THR A 325 -76.37 37.66 16.51
C THR A 325 -75.53 38.91 16.18
N VAL A 326 -74.30 38.73 15.68
CA VAL A 326 -73.44 39.86 15.26
C VAL A 326 -74.02 40.59 14.05
N ALA A 327 -74.60 39.88 13.07
CA ALA A 327 -75.26 40.50 11.93
C ALA A 327 -76.49 41.33 12.35
N GLU A 328 -77.29 40.84 13.30
CA GLU A 328 -78.42 41.59 13.88
C GLU A 328 -77.93 42.84 14.63
N ILE A 329 -76.87 42.72 15.45
CA ILE A 329 -76.26 43.86 16.14
C ILE A 329 -75.76 44.90 15.12
N ASN A 330 -75.03 44.46 14.10
CA ASN A 330 -74.51 45.35 13.05
C ASN A 330 -75.62 46.01 12.23
N LYS A 331 -76.72 45.30 11.95
CA LYS A 331 -77.88 45.87 11.28
C LYS A 331 -78.53 46.97 12.14
N SER A 332 -78.70 46.72 13.45
CA SER A 332 -79.21 47.75 14.38
C SER A 332 -78.29 48.97 14.48
N MET A 333 -76.96 48.75 14.47
CA MET A 333 -75.99 49.86 14.49
C MET A 333 -75.98 50.64 13.18
N ALA A 334 -76.10 49.95 12.03
CA ALA A 334 -76.19 50.60 10.72
C ALA A 334 -77.49 51.42 10.59
N GLU A 335 -78.62 50.90 11.06
CA GLU A 335 -79.89 51.64 11.13
C GLU A 335 -79.76 52.86 12.05
N ALA A 336 -79.09 52.73 13.21
CA ALA A 336 -78.82 53.86 14.11
C ALA A 336 -77.88 54.92 13.51
N VAL A 337 -76.88 54.52 12.72
CA VAL A 337 -75.96 55.43 12.04
C VAL A 337 -76.64 56.13 10.87
N ASN A 338 -77.46 55.43 10.07
CA ASN A 338 -78.24 56.04 9.00
C ASN A 338 -79.22 57.08 9.54
N HIS A 339 -79.87 56.82 10.69
CA HIS A 339 -80.69 57.83 11.36
C HIS A 339 -79.92 59.06 11.85
N ARG A 340 -78.60 58.95 12.05
CA ARG A 340 -77.74 60.08 12.46
C ARG A 340 -77.07 60.81 11.30
N GLN A 341 -76.90 60.16 10.13
CA GLN A 341 -76.24 60.76 8.97
C GLN A 341 -77.14 61.71 8.15
N ASP A 342 -78.46 61.69 8.37
CA ASP A 342 -79.37 62.73 7.84
C ASP A 342 -79.31 64.05 8.63
N ILE A 343 -78.52 64.13 9.71
CA ILE A 343 -78.47 65.30 10.58
C ILE A 343 -77.02 65.78 10.71
N ASN A 344 -76.71 66.82 9.92
CA ASN A 344 -75.58 67.75 10.04
C ASN A 344 -74.18 67.31 9.57
N LYS A 345 -73.81 67.80 8.39
CA LYS A 345 -72.41 68.00 7.98
C LYS A 345 -71.83 69.23 8.69
N CYS A 346 -70.78 69.04 9.48
CA CYS A 346 -69.86 70.12 9.85
C CYS A 346 -68.42 69.56 9.89
N TYR A 347 -67.55 70.19 9.09
CA TYR A 347 -66.12 69.91 9.04
C TYR A 347 -65.40 70.56 10.22
N CYS A 348 -64.39 69.89 10.78
CA CYS A 348 -63.29 70.58 11.44
C CYS A 348 -62.00 69.75 11.48
N ASP A 349 -60.94 70.36 10.96
CA ASP A 349 -59.55 69.92 11.03
C ASP A 349 -59.06 69.87 12.48
N ARG A 350 -58.51 68.72 12.90
CA ARG A 350 -57.55 68.70 14.00
C ARG A 350 -56.51 67.60 13.81
N GLN A 351 -55.27 68.08 13.79
CA GLN A 351 -54.01 67.38 13.64
C GLN A 351 -53.82 66.34 14.77
N CYS A 352 -53.50 65.10 14.41
CA CYS A 352 -52.86 64.13 15.30
C CYS A 352 -51.42 63.89 14.81
N TYR A 353 -50.46 64.23 15.66
CA TYR A 353 -49.03 63.99 15.52
C TYR A 353 -48.71 62.50 15.65
N ILE A 354 -48.46 61.81 14.53
CA ILE A 354 -47.63 60.60 14.48
C ILE A 354 -46.77 60.69 13.21
N THR A 355 -45.53 61.15 13.35
CA THR A 355 -44.51 61.00 12.31
C THR A 355 -43.78 59.68 12.46
N LYS A 356 -43.78 58.92 11.36
CA LYS A 356 -43.10 57.64 11.15
C LYS A 356 -41.58 57.82 11.28
N SER A 357 -40.87 56.77 11.73
CA SER A 357 -39.50 56.55 11.26
C SER A 357 -39.21 55.06 11.10
N GLU A 358 -38.53 54.76 9.99
CA GLU A 358 -38.27 53.46 9.41
C GLU A 358 -36.86 52.96 9.78
N LYS A 359 -36.75 51.79 10.44
CA LYS A 359 -35.57 50.87 10.50
C LYS A 359 -34.20 51.43 11.00
N PRO A 360 -33.13 50.61 11.12
CA PRO A 360 -32.92 49.40 11.94
C PRO A 360 -31.71 49.55 12.89
N ARG A 361 -31.51 48.65 13.89
CA ARG A 361 -30.22 48.54 14.61
C ARG A 361 -29.79 47.09 14.85
N ILE A 362 -28.65 46.76 14.26
CA ILE A 362 -27.77 45.63 14.58
C ILE A 362 -26.90 46.04 15.77
N MET A 363 -26.61 45.10 16.69
CA MET A 363 -25.40 44.94 17.55
C MET A 363 -25.68 43.78 18.52
N LYS A 364 -24.77 42.99 19.11
CA LYS A 364 -23.38 42.52 18.91
C LYS A 364 -23.17 41.50 20.07
N LYS A 365 -22.26 40.53 19.94
CA LYS A 365 -21.88 39.53 20.96
C LYS A 365 -21.32 40.16 22.26
N ALA A 366 -21.58 39.57 23.44
CA ALA A 366 -20.59 38.78 24.24
C ALA A 366 -20.98 38.58 25.73
N ALA A 367 -20.79 37.33 26.18
CA ALA A 367 -20.24 36.87 27.48
C ALA A 367 -21.06 36.91 28.80
N ARG A 368 -21.21 35.68 29.34
CA ARG A 368 -21.17 35.23 30.76
C ARG A 368 -22.31 35.66 31.69
N ASP A 369 -23.03 34.67 32.25
CA ASP A 369 -22.87 34.30 33.66
C ASP A 369 -23.74 33.09 34.07
N THR A 370 -23.06 32.18 34.81
CA THR A 370 -23.53 31.30 35.90
C THR A 370 -24.96 30.76 35.94
N ILE A 371 -25.08 29.42 35.86
CA ILE A 371 -26.06 28.66 36.65
C ILE A 371 -25.32 27.49 37.31
N GLU A 372 -25.28 27.51 38.64
CA GLU A 372 -24.76 26.46 39.52
C GLU A 372 -25.66 25.20 39.57
N PRO A 373 -25.13 24.06 40.08
CA PRO A 373 -25.75 22.75 39.97
C PRO A 373 -26.56 22.37 41.22
N GLU A 374 -27.81 21.93 41.06
CA GLU A 374 -28.54 21.24 42.13
C GLU A 374 -28.51 19.71 41.92
N VAL A 375 -27.70 19.08 42.76
CA VAL A 375 -27.59 17.64 43.00
C VAL A 375 -28.87 17.15 43.67
N ARG A 376 -29.61 16.23 43.03
CA ARG A 376 -30.45 15.26 43.74
C ARG A 376 -29.93 13.85 43.52
N ALA A 377 -29.61 13.21 44.63
CA ALA A 377 -28.93 11.95 44.78
C ALA A 377 -29.63 10.78 44.07
N ALA A 378 -28.94 10.21 43.08
CA ALA A 378 -29.04 8.79 42.75
C ALA A 378 -27.61 8.21 42.86
N LYS A 379 -27.48 7.14 43.63
CA LYS A 379 -26.23 6.46 44.00
C LYS A 379 -25.29 6.27 42.79
N PRO A 380 -23.97 6.49 42.92
CA PRO A 380 -23.06 6.32 41.79
C PRO A 380 -22.92 4.84 41.43
N LEU A 381 -23.40 4.47 40.23
CA LEU A 381 -23.00 3.22 39.57
C LEU A 381 -21.53 3.36 39.14
N PRO A 382 -20.63 2.43 39.53
CA PRO A 382 -19.24 2.49 39.13
C PRO A 382 -19.14 1.96 37.69
N TYR A 383 -19.37 2.81 36.69
CA TYR A 383 -19.30 2.42 35.27
C TYR A 383 -18.24 3.18 34.45
N PHE A 384 -17.21 3.72 35.12
CA PHE A 384 -16.04 4.31 34.47
C PHE A 384 -14.71 3.79 35.02
N GLY A 385 -14.65 2.50 35.36
CA GLY A 385 -13.38 1.77 35.36
C GLY A 385 -13.21 1.08 33.99
N PRO A 386 -12.06 1.18 33.31
CA PRO A 386 -11.84 0.39 32.10
C PRO A 386 -12.06 -1.09 32.47
N GLN A 387 -13.01 -1.74 31.79
CA GLN A 387 -13.33 -3.15 32.03
C GLN A 387 -12.02 -3.95 31.99
N ARG A 388 -11.78 -4.82 32.98
CA ARG A 388 -10.55 -5.66 33.04
C ARG A 388 -10.29 -6.39 31.72
N LYS A 389 -11.34 -6.75 30.96
CA LYS A 389 -11.23 -7.28 29.59
C LYS A 389 -10.53 -6.31 28.64
N LEU A 390 -10.88 -5.03 28.66
CA LEU A 390 -10.29 -4.00 27.80
C LEU A 390 -8.81 -3.73 28.16
N LEU A 391 -8.45 -3.78 29.45
CA LEU A 391 -7.06 -3.72 29.90
C LEU A 391 -6.26 -4.98 29.52
N VAL A 392 -6.88 -6.16 29.60
CA VAL A 392 -6.27 -7.43 29.17
C VAL A 392 -6.11 -7.47 27.66
N ASP A 393 -7.08 -6.94 26.90
CA ASP A 393 -7.05 -6.84 25.44
C ASP A 393 -6.02 -5.79 24.98
N LEU A 394 -5.87 -4.68 25.70
CA LEU A 394 -4.79 -3.71 25.48
C LEU A 394 -3.41 -4.31 25.75
N ARG A 395 -3.22 -5.00 26.88
CA ARG A 395 -1.96 -5.72 27.16
C ARG A 395 -1.70 -6.86 26.17
N ARG A 396 -2.76 -7.48 25.63
CA ARG A 396 -2.64 -8.47 24.54
C ARG A 396 -2.22 -7.79 23.24
N ARG A 397 -2.80 -6.65 22.87
CA ARG A 397 -2.41 -5.87 21.68
C ARG A 397 -0.98 -5.30 21.77
N GLU A 398 -0.52 -4.95 22.97
CA GLU A 398 0.87 -4.54 23.21
C GLU A 398 1.86 -5.72 23.12
N LYS A 399 1.40 -6.95 23.39
CA LYS A 399 2.20 -8.18 23.28
C LYS A 399 2.02 -8.91 21.94
N GLU A 400 0.98 -8.59 21.19
CA GLU A 400 0.82 -9.05 19.82
C GLU A 400 1.96 -8.45 19.00
N PRO A 401 2.66 -9.27 18.19
CA PRO A 401 3.65 -8.72 17.28
C PRO A 401 2.94 -7.70 16.41
N SER A 402 3.46 -6.46 16.39
CA SER A 402 2.93 -5.39 15.56
C SER A 402 2.65 -5.97 14.17
N PRO A 403 1.44 -5.74 13.60
CA PRO A 403 1.11 -6.29 12.29
C PRO A 403 2.26 -5.93 11.34
N TRP A 404 2.67 -6.90 10.52
CA TRP A 404 3.81 -6.75 9.61
C TRP A 404 3.46 -5.69 8.57
N SER A 405 3.58 -4.42 8.96
CA SER A 405 3.26 -3.28 8.14
C SER A 405 4.52 -2.91 7.39
N GLY A 406 4.53 -3.15 6.08
CA GLY A 406 5.64 -2.77 5.20
C GLY A 406 6.07 -1.30 5.36
N THR A 407 5.19 -0.44 5.90
CA THR A 407 5.48 0.95 6.29
C THR A 407 6.62 1.11 7.29
N ASN A 408 6.71 0.30 8.34
CA ASN A 408 7.81 0.44 9.32
C ASN A 408 9.16 0.03 8.71
N SER A 409 9.18 -1.04 7.91
CA SER A 409 10.39 -1.45 7.19
C SER A 409 10.84 -0.42 6.15
N LEU A 410 9.91 0.31 5.53
CA LEU A 410 10.24 1.37 4.56
C LEU A 410 10.88 2.59 5.25
N HIS A 411 10.39 3.00 6.42
CA HIS A 411 11.00 4.10 7.18
C HIS A 411 12.40 3.75 7.67
N VAL A 412 12.60 2.54 8.19
CA VAL A 412 13.93 2.05 8.63
C VAL A 412 14.91 2.01 7.45
N LEU A 413 14.46 1.52 6.28
CA LEU A 413 15.27 1.50 5.07
C LEU A 413 15.64 2.92 4.62
N PHE A 414 14.68 3.85 4.64
CA PHE A 414 14.91 5.24 4.30
C PHE A 414 15.97 5.88 5.19
N PHE A 415 15.89 5.72 6.52
CA PHE A 415 16.87 6.30 7.44
C PHE A 415 18.26 5.69 7.28
N LYS A 416 18.36 4.37 7.08
CA LYS A 416 19.64 3.71 6.83
C LYS A 416 20.34 4.26 5.58
N ASN A 417 19.59 4.46 4.50
CA ASN A 417 20.13 5.03 3.27
C ASN A 417 20.43 6.53 3.42
N ALA A 418 19.58 7.28 4.13
CA ALA A 418 19.79 8.69 4.40
C ALA A 418 21.03 8.96 5.27
N GLU A 419 21.31 8.10 6.25
CA GLU A 419 22.54 8.15 7.06
C GLU A 419 23.78 7.92 6.20
N LYS A 420 23.74 6.94 5.28
CA LYS A 420 24.81 6.71 4.31
C LYS A 420 25.02 7.92 3.40
N THR A 421 23.94 8.52 2.88
CA THR A 421 24.05 9.75 2.09
C THR A 421 24.67 10.90 2.92
N LEU A 422 24.30 11.03 4.19
CA LEU A 422 24.87 12.04 5.10
C LEU A 422 26.33 11.81 5.47
N SER A 423 26.83 10.56 5.47
CA SER A 423 28.25 10.29 5.65
C SER A 423 29.06 10.74 4.43
N ASP A 424 28.48 10.55 3.24
CA ASP A 424 29.16 10.82 1.97
C ASP A 424 29.09 12.31 1.55
N CYS A 425 28.11 13.07 2.08
CA CYS A 425 28.02 14.51 1.87
C CYS A 425 29.00 15.28 2.78
N LYS A 426 29.88 16.08 2.17
CA LYS A 426 30.67 17.10 2.88
C LYS A 426 29.81 18.27 3.35
N ASN A 427 28.90 18.76 2.49
CA ASN A 427 27.87 19.72 2.86
C ASN A 427 26.55 19.01 3.22
N LYS A 428 26.29 18.87 4.53
CA LYS A 428 25.15 18.10 5.05
C LYS A 428 23.83 18.87 5.08
N ILE A 429 23.85 20.19 4.84
CA ILE A 429 22.68 21.06 5.04
C ILE A 429 21.51 20.68 4.12
N PRO A 430 21.71 20.49 2.79
CA PRO A 430 20.61 20.14 1.89
C PRO A 430 20.02 18.77 2.20
N ALA A 431 20.88 17.77 2.46
CA ALA A 431 20.46 16.41 2.80
C ALA A 431 19.67 16.35 4.12
N ARG A 432 20.07 17.13 5.14
CA ARG A 432 19.34 17.23 6.42
C ARG A 432 17.93 17.81 6.24
N LYS A 433 17.77 18.84 5.40
CA LYS A 433 16.44 19.42 5.11
C LYS A 433 15.50 18.37 4.52
N VAL A 434 15.97 17.52 3.61
CA VAL A 434 15.16 16.44 3.01
C VAL A 434 14.74 15.41 4.06
N ILE A 435 15.62 15.06 5.00
CA ILE A 435 15.31 14.13 6.10
C ILE A 435 14.29 14.73 7.06
N ASP A 436 14.44 16.00 7.40
CA ASP A 436 13.52 16.69 8.32
C ASP A 436 12.14 16.90 7.68
N GLU A 437 12.07 17.20 6.37
CA GLU A 437 10.83 17.19 5.58
C GLU A 437 10.16 15.81 5.61
N TYR A 438 10.94 14.75 5.38
CA TYR A 438 10.42 13.37 5.43
C TYR A 438 9.86 13.02 6.80
N LYS A 439 10.57 13.37 7.88
CA LYS A 439 10.12 13.14 9.27
C LYS A 439 8.83 13.91 9.58
N LYS A 440 8.76 15.17 9.16
CA LYS A 440 7.59 16.04 9.36
C LYS A 440 6.37 15.52 8.60
N TYR A 441 6.52 15.15 7.34
CA TYR A 441 5.41 14.69 6.49
C TYR A 441 4.86 13.33 6.95
N ASN A 442 5.71 12.43 7.39
CA ASN A 442 5.30 11.08 7.82
C ASN A 442 4.96 11.00 9.33
N GLY A 443 4.92 12.12 10.06
CA GLY A 443 4.58 12.12 11.48
C GLY A 443 5.56 11.34 12.36
N LEU A 444 6.81 11.17 11.91
CA LEU A 444 7.87 10.43 12.61
C LEU A 444 8.52 11.26 13.72
N ASN A 445 8.10 12.53 13.88
CA ASN A 445 8.44 13.37 15.02
C ASN A 445 7.61 12.97 16.24
N ARG A 446 7.88 11.78 16.80
CA ARG A 446 7.48 11.42 18.16
C ARG A 446 8.74 11.29 19.00
N THR A 447 8.96 12.30 19.84
CA THR A 447 9.67 12.24 21.13
C THR A 447 10.56 11.01 21.31
N THR A 448 11.83 11.10 20.89
CA THR A 448 12.90 10.41 21.62
C THR A 448 12.93 11.03 23.01
N PRO A 449 12.59 10.32 24.09
CA PRO A 449 12.98 10.76 25.41
C PRO A 449 14.51 10.72 25.41
N ASN A 450 15.14 11.84 25.75
CA ASN A 450 16.54 11.84 26.14
C ASN A 450 16.71 10.82 27.28
N TYR A 451 17.43 9.74 27.02
CA TYR A 451 18.13 9.04 28.09
C TYR A 451 19.56 9.55 28.06
N ASN A 452 19.90 10.24 29.15
CA ASN A 452 21.27 10.58 29.52
C ASN A 452 22.12 9.33 29.72
#